data_AF-A0A7W8EAB5-F1
#
_entry.id   AF-A0A7W8EAB5-F1
#
_cell.length_a   1.000
_cell.length_b   1.000
_cell.length_c   1.000
_cell.angle_alpha   90.00
_cell.angle_beta   90.00
_cell.angle_gamma   90.00
#
_symmetry.space_group_name_H-M   'P 1'
#
loop_
_entity.id
_entity.type
_entity.pdbx_description
1 polymer ?
#
loop_
_entity_poly.entity_id
_entity_poly.type
_entity_poly.pdbx_seq_one_letter_code
_entity_poly.pdbx_strand_id
1 'polypeptide(L)'
;MRLTQDDDSYKNSSALLAIHSAISYADALRVGLGDRQLSSDDHKTAADTLKQLLASRPLADQAGLGHLQYLISKKSGVAYGDQRLDTKIHQMVITKAERFAQWANNVGAQLNIEGWKHDDN
;
A
#
# COMPACT_ATOMS: atom_id res chain seq x y z
N MET A 1 -4.40 -7.70 -6.75
CA MET A 1 -5.17 -6.50 -7.14
C MET A 1 -4.90 -6.22 -8.60
N ARG A 2 -5.83 -6.51 -9.52
CA ARG A 2 -5.67 -6.19 -10.94
C ARG A 2 -6.43 -4.89 -11.24
N LEU A 3 -5.85 -3.76 -10.85
CA LEU A 3 -6.44 -2.42 -11.05
C LEU A 3 -5.88 -1.68 -12.27
N THR A 4 -4.98 -2.31 -13.04
CA THR A 4 -4.34 -1.70 -14.21
C THR A 4 -4.79 -2.45 -15.46
N GLN A 5 -5.47 -1.74 -16.38
CA GLN A 5 -5.56 -2.22 -17.75
C GLN A 5 -4.17 -2.09 -18.40
N ASP A 6 -3.73 -3.14 -19.08
CA ASP A 6 -2.42 -3.30 -19.74
C ASP A 6 -2.28 -2.38 -20.97
N ASP A 7 -2.43 -1.07 -20.78
CA ASP A 7 -2.15 -0.11 -21.83
C ASP A 7 -0.91 0.71 -21.43
N ASP A 8 0.19 0.43 -22.12
CA ASP A 8 1.47 1.14 -22.02
C ASP A 8 1.31 2.67 -22.13
N SER A 9 0.20 3.15 -22.69
CA SER A 9 -0.17 4.55 -22.84
C SER A 9 -0.48 5.26 -21.51
N TYR A 10 -0.87 4.53 -20.44
CA TYR A 10 -1.34 5.12 -19.17
C TYR A 10 -0.48 4.76 -17.95
N LYS A 11 0.84 4.70 -18.13
CA LYS A 11 1.81 4.33 -17.07
C LYS A 11 1.72 5.21 -15.82
N ASN A 12 1.65 6.54 -15.98
CA ASN A 12 1.57 7.45 -14.82
C ASN A 12 0.27 7.20 -14.03
N SER A 13 -0.88 7.17 -14.71
CA SER A 13 -2.18 6.98 -14.07
C SER A 13 -2.30 5.63 -13.36
N SER A 14 -1.86 4.55 -14.01
CA SER A 14 -1.88 3.21 -13.43
C SER A 14 -0.92 3.07 -12.24
N ALA A 15 0.28 3.64 -12.31
CA ALA A 15 1.20 3.70 -11.18
C ALA A 15 0.64 4.54 -10.02
N LEU A 16 0.02 5.68 -10.32
CA LEU A 16 -0.60 6.55 -9.31
C LEU A 16 -1.74 5.83 -8.59
N LEU A 17 -2.61 5.15 -9.35
CA LEU A 17 -3.69 4.33 -8.80
C LEU A 17 -3.16 3.20 -7.91
N ALA A 18 -2.09 2.52 -8.33
CA ALA A 18 -1.46 1.46 -7.56
C ALA A 18 -0.89 1.99 -6.22
N ILE A 19 -0.23 3.15 -6.23
CA ILE A 19 0.30 3.81 -5.03
C ILE A 19 -0.84 4.20 -4.09
N HIS A 20 -1.89 4.85 -4.61
CA HIS A 20 -3.03 5.24 -3.78
C HIS A 20 -3.77 4.04 -3.19
N SER A 21 -3.93 2.97 -3.95
CA SER A 21 -4.53 1.74 -3.44
C SER A 21 -3.71 1.16 -2.28
N ALA A 22 -2.38 1.12 -2.40
CA ALA A 22 -1.52 0.67 -1.30
C ALA A 22 -1.62 1.57 -0.06
N ILE A 23 -1.71 2.89 -0.24
CA ILE A 23 -1.96 3.81 0.87
C ILE A 23 -3.31 3.52 1.52
N SER A 24 -4.37 3.34 0.74
CA SER A 24 -5.70 2.99 1.27
C SER A 24 -5.72 1.66 2.01
N TYR A 25 -4.98 0.64 1.54
CA TYR A 25 -4.79 -0.61 2.29
C TYR A 25 -4.11 -0.37 3.63
N ALA A 26 -3.06 0.47 3.65
CA ALA A 26 -2.34 0.80 4.88
C ALA A 26 -3.25 1.54 5.88
N ASP A 27 -4.03 2.52 5.40
CA ASP A 27 -4.96 3.28 6.22
C ASP A 27 -6.05 2.38 6.79
N ALA A 28 -6.62 1.47 6.00
CA ALA A 28 -7.62 0.53 6.47
C ALA A 28 -7.07 -0.46 7.52
N LEU A 29 -5.82 -0.93 7.37
CA LEU A 29 -5.14 -1.68 8.44
C LEU A 29 -4.97 -0.83 9.71
N ARG A 30 -4.55 0.43 9.58
CA ARG A 30 -4.39 1.35 10.71
C ARG A 30 -5.71 1.57 11.45
N VAL A 31 -6.82 1.83 10.73
CA VAL A 31 -8.17 1.91 11.31
C VAL A 31 -8.46 0.65 12.12
N GLY A 32 -8.29 -0.52 11.51
CA GLY A 32 -8.56 -1.80 12.12
C GLY A 32 -7.71 -2.12 13.35
N LEU A 33 -6.51 -1.54 13.42
CA LEU A 33 -5.61 -1.62 14.57
C LEU A 33 -5.91 -0.57 15.65
N GLY A 34 -6.93 0.28 15.45
CA GLY A 34 -7.39 1.28 16.41
C GLY A 34 -6.76 2.65 16.24
N ASP A 35 -6.10 2.94 15.12
CA ASP A 35 -5.60 4.28 14.82
C ASP A 35 -6.77 5.24 14.57
N ARG A 36 -6.77 6.36 15.31
CA ARG A 36 -7.80 7.41 15.22
C ARG A 36 -7.28 8.67 14.53
N GLN A 37 -6.00 8.70 14.14
CA GLN A 37 -5.33 9.86 13.55
C GLN A 37 -5.03 9.60 12.08
N LEU A 38 -6.09 9.43 11.28
CA LEU A 38 -5.99 9.32 9.84
C LEU A 38 -6.21 10.70 9.22
N SER A 39 -5.13 11.36 8.83
CA SER A 39 -5.16 12.58 8.03
C SER A 39 -4.65 12.30 6.62
N SER A 40 -5.31 12.88 5.61
CA SER A 40 -4.87 12.83 4.21
C SER A 40 -3.49 13.45 3.98
N ASP A 41 -3.07 14.36 4.86
CA ASP A 41 -1.80 15.07 4.72
C ASP A 41 -0.58 14.24 5.17
N ASP A 42 -0.83 13.11 5.84
CA ASP A 42 0.19 12.30 6.52
C ASP A 42 0.56 11.01 5.78
N HIS A 43 0.33 10.93 4.47
CA HIS A 43 0.73 9.75 3.68
C HIS A 43 2.24 9.41 3.81
N LYS A 44 3.07 10.38 4.18
CA LYS A 44 4.51 10.17 4.46
C LYS A 44 4.77 9.39 5.75
N THR A 45 3.90 9.52 6.75
CA THR A 45 4.03 8.87 8.05
C THR A 45 3.22 7.58 8.15
N ALA A 46 2.36 7.29 7.16
CA ALA A 46 1.51 6.10 7.13
C ALA A 46 2.29 4.79 7.33
N ALA A 47 3.47 4.65 6.70
CA ALA A 47 4.31 3.46 6.85
C ALA A 47 4.91 3.34 8.26
N ASP A 48 5.36 4.44 8.83
CA ASP A 48 5.98 4.46 10.17
C ASP A 48 4.94 4.27 11.27
N THR A 49 3.75 4.86 11.10
CA THR A 49 2.62 4.67 12.02
C THR A 49 2.14 3.22 11.98
N LEU A 50 1.96 2.64 10.79
CA LEU A 50 1.62 1.22 10.65
C LEU A 50 2.69 0.33 11.29
N LYS A 51 3.97 0.66 11.12
CA LYS A 51 5.08 -0.05 11.78
C LYS A 51 4.95 -0.03 13.30
N GLN A 52 4.65 1.14 13.89
CA GLN A 52 4.49 1.28 15.33
C GLN A 52 3.30 0.47 15.86
N LEU A 53 2.15 0.51 15.17
CA LEU A 53 0.96 -0.27 15.56
C LEU A 53 1.20 -1.78 15.51
N LEU A 54 2.09 -2.24 14.61
CA LEU A 54 2.45 -3.64 14.46
C LEU A 54 3.59 -4.08 15.39
N ALA A 55 4.34 -3.16 16.00
CA ALA A 55 5.52 -3.49 16.79
C ALA A 55 5.22 -4.36 18.02
N SER A 56 4.02 -4.25 18.59
CA SER A 56 3.56 -5.04 19.73
C SER A 56 2.79 -6.31 19.34
N ARG A 57 2.68 -6.61 18.04
CA ARG A 57 1.90 -7.74 17.52
C ARG A 57 2.80 -8.93 17.19
N PRO A 58 2.34 -10.17 17.39
CA PRO A 58 3.13 -11.38 17.10
C PRO A 58 3.12 -11.69 15.59
N LEU A 59 3.64 -10.77 14.77
CA LEU A 59 3.76 -10.94 13.33
C LEU A 59 5.18 -11.39 12.97
N ALA A 60 5.28 -12.50 12.23
CA ALA A 60 6.57 -13.03 11.78
C ALA A 60 7.17 -12.23 10.61
N ASP A 61 6.34 -11.56 9.80
CA ASP A 61 6.77 -10.85 8.60
C ASP A 61 6.26 -9.40 8.54
N GLN A 62 7.20 -8.46 8.44
CA GLN A 62 6.94 -7.03 8.25
C GLN A 62 7.47 -6.51 6.90
N ALA A 63 7.84 -7.39 5.97
CA ALA A 63 8.43 -7.03 4.68
C ALA A 63 7.53 -6.12 3.83
N GLY A 64 6.20 -6.20 4.01
CA GLY A 64 5.25 -5.31 3.33
C GLY A 64 5.47 -3.83 3.67
N LEU A 65 5.96 -3.48 4.86
CA LEU A 65 6.27 -2.09 5.21
C LEU A 65 7.30 -1.47 4.25
N GLY A 66 8.31 -2.25 3.84
CA GLY A 66 9.31 -1.79 2.88
C GLY A 66 8.73 -1.55 1.48
N HIS A 67 7.69 -2.30 1.10
CA HIS A 67 6.97 -2.05 -0.16
C HIS A 67 6.17 -0.75 -0.09
N LEU A 68 5.47 -0.51 1.02
CA LEU A 68 4.72 0.73 1.24
C LEU A 68 5.64 1.96 1.27
N GLN A 69 6.75 1.90 1.99
CA GLN A 69 7.76 2.96 2.03
C GLN A 69 8.29 3.30 0.63
N TYR A 70 8.60 2.28 -0.17
CA TYR A 70 9.00 2.48 -1.56
C TYR A 70 7.92 3.22 -2.37
N LEU A 71 6.66 2.78 -2.28
CA LEU A 71 5.55 3.38 -3.03
C LEU A 71 5.31 4.84 -2.66
N ILE A 72 5.32 5.15 -1.35
CA ILE A 72 5.21 6.53 -0.84
C ILE A 72 6.35 7.40 -1.39
N SER A 73 7.59 6.88 -1.44
CA SER A 73 8.74 7.61 -1.98
C SER A 73 8.59 7.97 -3.47
N LYS A 74 7.80 7.20 -4.23
CA LYS A 74 7.56 7.41 -5.66
C LYS A 74 6.34 8.27 -5.96
N LYS A 75 5.41 8.43 -5.01
CA LYS A 75 4.14 9.17 -5.21
C LYS A 75 4.34 10.53 -5.87
N SER A 76 5.19 11.39 -5.30
CA SER A 76 5.36 12.76 -5.80
C SER A 76 5.90 12.79 -7.22
N GLY A 77 6.87 11.94 -7.55
CA GLY A 77 7.45 11.87 -8.88
C GLY A 77 6.49 11.29 -9.93
N VAL A 78 5.62 10.35 -9.53
CA VAL A 78 4.59 9.80 -10.42
C VAL A 78 3.45 10.79 -10.65
N ALA A 79 3.04 11.54 -9.62
CA ALA A 79 1.90 12.46 -9.67
C ALA A 79 2.24 13.81 -10.33
N TYR A 80 3.42 14.35 -10.05
CA TYR A 80 3.80 15.72 -10.44
C TYR A 80 5.02 15.75 -11.36
N GLY A 81 5.50 14.60 -11.82
CA GLY A 81 6.60 14.54 -12.78
C GLY A 81 6.11 14.97 -14.16
N ASP A 82 6.86 15.88 -14.79
CA ASP A 82 6.55 16.38 -16.15
C ASP A 82 6.89 15.37 -17.26
N GLN A 83 7.47 14.23 -16.91
CA GLN A 83 7.92 13.20 -17.85
C GLN A 83 7.06 11.94 -17.76
N ARG A 84 6.94 11.24 -18.90
CA ARG A 84 6.34 9.90 -18.95
C ARG A 84 7.13 8.96 -18.04
N LEU A 85 6.43 8.20 -17.22
CA LEU A 85 7.04 7.26 -16.29
C LEU A 85 7.80 6.17 -17.05
N ASP A 86 9.05 5.94 -16.63
CA ASP A 86 9.89 4.86 -17.14
C ASP A 86 9.22 3.49 -16.90
N THR A 87 9.31 2.60 -17.89
CA THR A 87 8.69 1.27 -17.84
C THR A 87 9.18 0.42 -16.67
N LYS A 88 10.48 0.50 -16.30
CA LYS A 88 11.00 -0.28 -15.17
C LYS A 88 10.47 0.26 -13.85
N ILE A 89 10.37 1.60 -13.72
CA ILE A 89 9.76 2.22 -12.53
C ILE A 89 8.28 1.84 -12.44
N HIS A 90 7.55 1.93 -13.55
CA HIS A 90 6.13 1.52 -13.61
C HIS A 90 5.96 0.07 -13.15
N GLN A 91 6.68 -0.88 -13.76
CA GLN A 91 6.59 -2.30 -13.37
C GLN A 91 6.95 -2.53 -11.90
N MET A 92 7.96 -1.82 -11.39
CA MET A 92 8.37 -1.92 -9.99
C MET A 92 7.26 -1.39 -9.06
N VAL A 93 6.63 -0.26 -9.38
CA VAL A 93 5.50 0.28 -8.62
C VAL A 93 4.35 -0.72 -8.57
N ILE A 94 3.95 -1.28 -9.71
CA ILE A 94 2.88 -2.29 -9.76
C ILE A 94 3.23 -3.50 -8.89
N THR A 95 4.42 -4.06 -9.08
CA THR A 95 4.89 -5.24 -8.33
C THR A 95 4.90 -4.97 -6.81
N LYS A 96 5.37 -3.79 -6.39
CA LYS A 96 5.42 -3.44 -4.96
C LYS A 96 4.04 -3.23 -4.38
N ALA A 97 3.12 -2.62 -5.13
CA ALA A 97 1.73 -2.42 -4.70
C ALA A 97 1.01 -3.77 -4.53
N GLU A 98 1.19 -4.70 -5.47
CA GLU A 98 0.60 -6.04 -5.39
C GLU A 98 1.14 -6.83 -4.19
N ARG A 99 2.47 -6.83 -3.99
CA ARG A 99 3.09 -7.50 -2.84
C ARG A 99 2.65 -6.87 -1.52
N PHE A 100 2.50 -5.54 -1.47
CA PHE A 100 1.96 -4.87 -0.29
C PHE A 100 0.53 -5.29 -0.02
N ALA A 101 -0.35 -5.30 -1.03
CA ALA A 101 -1.74 -5.72 -0.86
C ALA A 101 -1.86 -7.17 -0.38
N GLN A 102 -1.05 -8.08 -0.94
CA GLN A 102 -1.01 -9.47 -0.48
C GLN A 102 -0.56 -9.57 0.98
N TRP A 103 0.51 -8.87 1.34
CA TRP A 103 0.98 -8.84 2.73
C TRP A 103 -0.07 -8.24 3.67
N ALA A 104 -0.72 -7.14 3.27
CA ALA A 104 -1.76 -6.48 4.05
C ALA A 104 -2.96 -7.42 4.29
N ASN A 105 -3.36 -8.18 3.28
CA ASN A 105 -4.40 -9.20 3.42
C ASN A 105 -4.03 -10.28 4.43
N ASN A 106 -2.81 -10.80 4.36
CA ASN A 106 -2.34 -11.81 5.29
C ASN A 106 -2.29 -11.27 6.73
N VAL A 107 -1.78 -10.06 6.93
CA VAL A 107 -1.72 -9.41 8.25
C VAL A 107 -3.11 -9.15 8.81
N GLY A 108 -4.01 -8.60 7.99
CA GLY A 108 -5.39 -8.34 8.38
C GLY A 108 -6.10 -9.62 8.85
N ALA A 109 -5.93 -10.72 8.11
CA ALA A 109 -6.49 -12.02 8.46
C ALA A 109 -5.87 -12.58 9.75
N GLN A 110 -4.53 -12.58 9.87
CA GLN A 110 -3.81 -13.08 11.05
C GLN A 110 -4.19 -12.34 12.34
N LEU A 111 -4.44 -11.04 12.25
CA LEU A 111 -4.82 -10.21 13.39
C LEU A 111 -6.34 -10.11 13.59
N ASN A 112 -7.15 -10.82 12.79
CA ASN A 112 -8.61 -10.78 12.82
C ASN A 112 -9.19 -9.36 12.72
N ILE A 113 -8.57 -8.52 11.88
CA ILE A 113 -9.04 -7.16 11.64
C ILE A 113 -10.38 -7.19 10.89
N GLU A 114 -11.30 -6.30 11.27
CA GLU A 114 -12.59 -6.13 10.59
C GLU A 114 -12.40 -5.92 9.07
N GLY A 115 -13.19 -6.63 8.26
CA GLY A 115 -13.08 -6.59 6.80
C GLY A 115 -12.00 -7.50 6.18
N TRP A 116 -11.18 -8.17 7.00
CA TRP A 116 -10.17 -9.16 6.56
C TRP A 116 -10.43 -10.59 7.02
N LYS A 117 -11.58 -10.83 7.66
CA LYS A 117 -12.03 -12.19 7.93
C LYS A 117 -12.48 -12.83 6.62
N HIS A 118 -11.95 -14.01 6.34
CA HIS A 118 -12.67 -14.93 5.47
C HIS A 118 -13.85 -15.44 6.28
N ASP A 119 -15.07 -15.10 5.85
CA ASP A 119 -16.23 -15.90 6.21
C ASP A 119 -15.99 -17.25 5.53
N ASP A 120 -15.40 -18.19 6.27
CA ASP A 120 -15.29 -19.57 5.83
C ASP A 120 -16.72 -20.11 5.70
N ASN A 121 -17.17 -20.31 4.46
CA ASN A 121 -18.41 -20.99 4.11
C ASN A 121 -18.07 -22.17 3.18
#